data_AF-A0A0R2SFI4-F1
#
_entry.id   AF-A0A0R2SFI4-F1
#
_cell.length_a   1.000
_cell.length_b   1.000
_cell.length_c   1.000
_cell.angle_alpha   90.00
_cell.angle_beta   90.00
_cell.angle_gamma   90.00
#
_symmetry.space_group_name_H-M   'P 1'
#
loop_
_entity.id
_entity.type
_entity.pdbx_description
1 polymer ?
#
loop_
_entity_poly.entity_id
_entity_poly.type
_entity_poly.pdbx_seq_one_letter_code
_entity_poly.pdbx_strand_id
1 'polypeptide(L)'
;NAYNYHNIRVHGIRPEQTHEAPTFEEVWPDIAAYFAHTVWAHNAPFDFGCLTATLEYYFLPVPTWKKGCTYRETRMGLKKACEHYGIFLLNHHDALADATACGEVLRRVRLERTPDGLRG
;
A
#
# COMPACT_ATOMS: atom_id res chain seq x y z
N ASN A 1 14.51 10.31 -16.84
CA ASN A 1 13.65 9.18 -16.48
C ASN A 1 14.43 7.86 -16.57
N ALA A 2 15.40 7.61 -15.68
CA ALA A 2 16.28 6.42 -15.74
C ALA A 2 15.95 5.46 -14.59
N TYR A 3 15.55 4.23 -14.90
CA TYR A 3 15.04 3.26 -13.93
C TYR A 3 16.02 2.11 -13.71
N ASN A 4 16.05 1.56 -12.50
CA ASN A 4 16.84 0.37 -12.20
C ASN A 4 16.21 -0.87 -12.85
N TYR A 5 17.01 -1.66 -13.55
CA TYR A 5 16.56 -2.89 -14.22
C TYR A 5 15.86 -3.88 -13.27
N HIS A 6 16.35 -4.04 -12.03
CA HIS A 6 15.76 -4.94 -11.06
C HIS A 6 14.36 -4.48 -10.64
N ASN A 7 14.14 -3.18 -10.50
CA ASN A 7 12.82 -2.63 -10.16
C ASN A 7 11.84 -2.88 -11.32
N ILE A 8 12.23 -2.56 -12.56
CA ILE A 8 11.43 -2.87 -13.75
C ILE A 8 11.05 -4.35 -13.80
N ARG A 9 11.98 -5.25 -13.49
CA ARG A 9 11.72 -6.70 -13.48
C ARG A 9 10.74 -7.13 -12.39
N VAL A 10 10.70 -6.44 -11.26
CA VAL A 10 9.79 -6.75 -10.15
C VAL A 10 8.38 -6.27 -10.47
N HIS A 11 8.20 -5.01 -10.85
CA HIS A 11 6.87 -4.38 -10.96
C HIS A 11 6.38 -4.17 -12.39
N GLY A 12 7.20 -4.40 -13.41
CA GLY A 12 6.84 -4.23 -14.82
C GLY A 12 6.79 -2.78 -15.33
N ILE A 13 6.62 -1.78 -14.46
CA ILE A 13 6.67 -0.34 -14.83
C ILE A 13 7.99 0.01 -15.53
N ARG A 14 7.87 0.56 -16.74
CA ARG A 14 8.99 0.99 -17.60
C ARG A 14 9.06 2.52 -17.70
N PRO A 15 10.23 3.11 -17.98
CA PRO A 15 10.37 4.55 -18.15
C PRO A 15 9.40 5.16 -19.16
N GLU A 16 9.07 4.44 -20.22
CA GLU A 16 8.16 4.92 -21.26
C GLU A 16 6.72 5.11 -20.74
N GLN A 17 6.33 4.34 -19.72
CA GLN A 17 4.99 4.43 -19.11
C GLN A 17 4.84 5.65 -18.19
N THR A 18 5.95 6.20 -17.71
CA THR A 18 5.97 7.35 -16.80
C THR A 18 6.56 8.61 -17.43
N HIS A 19 7.01 8.53 -18.69
CA HIS A 19 7.64 9.63 -19.39
C HIS A 19 6.71 10.84 -19.55
N GLU A 20 5.43 10.58 -19.82
CA GLU A 20 4.38 11.60 -19.96
C GLU A 20 3.38 11.56 -18.80
N ALA A 21 3.67 10.79 -17.75
CA ALA A 21 2.84 10.75 -16.56
C ALA A 21 3.04 12.03 -15.74
N PRO A 22 2.00 12.48 -15.02
CA PRO A 22 2.14 13.61 -14.11
C PRO A 22 3.19 13.34 -13.04
N THR A 23 3.84 14.40 -12.59
CA THR A 23 4.75 14.35 -11.45
C THR A 23 3.95 14.13 -10.15
N PHE A 24 4.65 13.81 -9.07
CA PHE A 24 3.96 13.44 -7.83
C PHE A 24 3.20 14.63 -7.21
N GLU A 25 3.76 15.83 -7.28
CA GLU A 25 3.15 17.08 -6.83
C GLU A 25 1.91 17.48 -7.64
N GLU A 26 1.83 17.06 -8.90
CA GLU A 26 0.63 17.21 -9.73
C GLU A 26 -0.47 16.23 -9.30
N VAL A 27 -0.10 15.01 -8.89
CA VAL A 27 -1.04 13.96 -8.43
C VAL A 27 -1.47 14.16 -6.97
N TRP A 28 -0.60 14.72 -6.12
CA TRP A 28 -0.82 14.79 -4.68
C TRP A 28 -2.16 15.45 -4.27
N PRO A 29 -2.59 16.58 -4.86
CA PRO A 29 -3.87 17.21 -4.52
C PRO A 29 -5.08 16.28 -4.65
N ASP A 30 -5.05 15.35 -5.61
CA ASP A 30 -6.15 14.42 -5.88
C ASP A 30 -6.21 13.29 -4.85
N ILE A 31 -5.06 12.88 -4.30
CA ILE A 31 -4.97 11.73 -3.40
C ILE A 31 -4.79 12.11 -1.93
N ALA A 32 -4.39 13.36 -1.63
CA ALA A 32 -4.09 13.84 -0.28
C ALA A 32 -5.24 13.62 0.70
N ALA A 33 -6.50 13.77 0.24
CA ALA A 33 -7.68 13.59 1.07
C ALA A 33 -7.81 12.17 1.63
N TYR A 34 -7.34 11.13 0.94
CA TYR A 34 -7.39 9.75 1.43
C TYR A 34 -6.52 9.53 2.67
N PHE A 35 -5.49 10.37 2.85
CA PHE A 35 -4.57 10.31 3.99
C PHE A 35 -5.11 10.98 5.26
N ALA A 36 -6.30 11.60 5.20
CA ALA A 36 -7.02 12.08 6.38
C ALA A 36 -7.62 10.93 7.23
N HIS A 37 -7.75 9.74 6.65
CA HIS A 37 -8.23 8.54 7.34
C HIS A 37 -7.06 7.68 7.84
N THR A 38 -7.37 6.58 8.55
CA THR A 38 -6.34 5.61 8.91
C THR A 38 -5.87 4.85 7.67
N VAL A 39 -4.60 5.01 7.31
CA VAL A 39 -4.00 4.36 6.15
C VAL A 39 -3.33 3.07 6.59
N TRP A 40 -3.59 2.00 5.85
CA TRP A 40 -3.04 0.67 6.10
C TRP A 40 -2.14 0.24 4.95
N ALA A 41 -0.99 -0.36 5.29
CA ALA A 41 -0.06 -0.92 4.32
C ALA A 41 0.53 -2.24 4.85
N HIS A 42 1.04 -3.06 3.93
CA HIS A 42 1.74 -4.30 4.29
C HIS A 42 3.24 -4.01 4.40
N ASN A 43 3.84 -4.27 5.57
CA ASN A 43 5.18 -3.75 5.88
C ASN A 43 5.26 -2.21 5.84
N ALA A 44 4.26 -1.58 6.43
CA ALA A 44 4.00 -0.13 6.42
C ALA A 44 5.20 0.82 6.58
N PRO A 45 6.24 0.56 7.41
CA PRO A 45 7.39 1.46 7.51
C PRO A 45 8.06 1.76 6.17
N PHE A 46 8.04 0.80 5.23
CA PHE A 46 8.57 0.99 3.89
C PHE A 46 7.75 2.03 3.10
N ASP A 47 6.45 1.78 2.90
CA ASP A 47 5.56 2.66 2.12
C ASP A 47 5.50 4.08 2.68
N PHE A 48 5.35 4.20 4.00
CA PHE A 48 5.32 5.51 4.64
C PHE A 48 6.67 6.22 4.59
N GLY A 49 7.78 5.48 4.59
CA GLY A 49 9.12 6.05 4.41
C GLY A 49 9.27 6.64 3.01
N CYS A 50 8.89 5.88 1.98
CA CYS A 50 8.89 6.34 0.60
C CYS A 50 8.02 7.58 0.42
N LEU A 51 6.75 7.53 0.86
CA LEU A 51 5.82 8.64 0.71
C LEU A 51 6.28 9.91 1.44
N THR A 52 6.80 9.78 2.65
CA THR A 52 7.33 10.92 3.42
C THR A 52 8.50 11.57 2.68
N ALA A 53 9.47 10.76 2.21
CA ALA A 53 10.61 11.27 1.45
C ALA A 53 10.19 11.92 0.13
N THR A 54 9.16 11.39 -0.54
CA THR A 54 8.62 11.99 -1.76
C THR A 54 7.95 13.34 -1.48
N LEU A 55 7.15 13.46 -0.42
CA LEU A 55 6.55 14.73 -0.02
C LEU A 55 7.63 15.78 0.31
N GLU A 56 8.65 15.38 1.07
CA GLU A 56 9.79 16.25 1.41
C GLU A 56 10.55 16.71 0.16
N TYR A 57 10.79 15.81 -0.81
CA TYR A 57 11.45 16.13 -2.07
C TYR A 57 10.73 17.22 -2.87
N TYR A 58 9.40 17.20 -2.88
CA TYR A 58 8.57 18.21 -3.56
C TYR A 58 8.19 19.39 -2.66
N PHE A 59 8.75 19.50 -1.45
CA PHE A 59 8.41 20.54 -0.47
C PHE A 59 6.91 20.60 -0.11
N LEU A 60 6.24 19.44 -0.14
CA LEU A 60 4.84 19.30 0.21
C LEU A 60 4.68 18.99 1.71
N PRO A 61 3.59 19.45 2.35
CA PRO A 61 3.37 19.19 3.77
C PRO A 61 3.14 17.69 4.02
N VAL A 62 3.90 17.13 4.97
CA VAL A 62 3.69 15.77 5.45
C VAL A 62 2.48 15.75 6.40
N PRO A 63 1.41 15.02 6.08
CA PRO A 63 0.21 15.00 6.92
C PRO A 63 0.42 14.19 8.20
N THR A 64 -0.35 14.53 9.24
CA THR A 64 -0.44 13.72 10.45
C THR A 64 -1.46 12.60 10.25
N TRP A 65 -0.99 11.47 9.73
CA TRP A 65 -1.77 10.26 9.46
C TRP A 65 -1.80 9.27 10.62
N LYS A 66 -2.95 8.60 10.78
CA LYS A 66 -3.05 7.36 11.55
C LYS A 66 -2.62 6.19 10.66
N LYS A 67 -1.70 5.35 11.15
CA LYS A 67 -1.08 4.28 10.37
C LYS A 67 -1.43 2.92 10.94
N GLY A 68 -1.75 1.96 10.08
CA GLY A 68 -1.87 0.55 10.43
C GLY A 68 -0.96 -0.32 9.57
N CYS A 69 -0.60 -1.50 10.08
CA CYS A 69 0.31 -2.41 9.39
C CYS A 69 -0.18 -3.85 9.48
N THR A 70 -0.65 -4.41 8.37
CA THR A 70 -1.17 -5.79 8.33
C THR A 70 -0.08 -6.82 8.68
N TYR A 71 1.18 -6.56 8.32
CA TYR A 71 2.30 -7.43 8.72
C TYR A 71 2.47 -7.51 10.24
N ARG A 72 2.24 -6.40 10.96
CA ARG A 72 2.30 -6.41 12.44
C ARG A 72 1.17 -7.22 13.04
N GLU A 73 0.02 -7.26 12.38
CA GLU A 73 -1.14 -8.02 12.82
C GLU A 73 -1.03 -9.52 12.55
N THR A 74 -0.47 -9.90 11.39
CA THR A 74 -0.39 -11.32 10.97
C THR A 74 0.95 -11.96 11.28
N ARG A 75 2.04 -11.17 11.33
CA ARG A 75 3.44 -11.63 11.35
C ARG A 75 3.80 -12.52 10.16
N MET A 76 3.11 -12.34 9.03
CA MET A 76 3.30 -13.09 7.79
C MET A 76 3.51 -12.11 6.63
N GLY A 77 4.42 -12.44 5.71
CA GLY A 77 4.52 -11.73 4.43
C GLY A 77 3.22 -11.84 3.62
N LEU A 78 2.95 -10.88 2.73
CA LEU A 78 1.64 -10.70 2.09
C LEU A 78 1.13 -11.97 1.41
N LYS A 79 1.96 -12.63 0.59
CA LYS A 79 1.59 -13.90 -0.07
C LYS A 79 1.19 -14.98 0.94
N LYS A 80 1.97 -15.16 2.00
CA LYS A 80 1.69 -16.15 3.05
C LYS A 80 0.42 -15.80 3.83
N ALA A 81 0.18 -14.52 4.10
CA ALA A 81 -1.06 -14.07 4.72
C ALA A 81 -2.27 -14.34 3.80
N CYS A 82 -2.14 -14.10 2.50
CA CYS A 82 -3.19 -14.41 1.53
C CYS A 82 -3.48 -15.91 1.47
N GLU A 83 -2.45 -16.75 1.42
CA GLU A 83 -2.60 -18.21 1.47
C GLU A 83 -3.30 -18.67 2.75
N HIS A 84 -2.88 -18.13 3.91
CA HIS A 84 -3.49 -18.45 5.20
C HIS A 84 -4.98 -18.11 5.26
N TYR A 85 -5.36 -16.96 4.70
CA TYR A 85 -6.74 -16.49 4.66
C TYR A 85 -7.53 -16.94 3.43
N GLY A 86 -6.96 -17.75 2.52
CA GLY A 86 -7.64 -18.13 1.28
C GLY A 86 -8.00 -16.93 0.38
N ILE A 87 -7.15 -15.92 0.32
CA ILE A 87 -7.29 -14.72 -0.52
C ILE A 87 -6.53 -14.95 -1.81
N PHE A 88 -7.19 -14.72 -2.95
CA PHE A 88 -6.55 -14.86 -4.24
C PHE A 88 -5.70 -13.61 -4.56
N LEU A 89 -4.38 -13.79 -4.64
CA LEU A 89 -3.44 -12.74 -5.02
C LEU A 89 -3.03 -12.95 -6.48
N LEU A 90 -3.74 -12.27 -7.39
CA LEU A 90 -3.40 -12.24 -8.81
C LEU A 90 -2.31 -11.18 -9.03
N ASN A 91 -1.32 -11.46 -9.90
CA ASN A 91 -0.28 -10.50 -10.30
C ASN A 91 0.48 -9.87 -9.11
N HIS A 92 1.09 -10.71 -8.27
CA HIS A 92 1.97 -10.25 -7.20
C HIS A 92 3.05 -9.30 -7.75
N HIS A 93 3.27 -8.16 -7.08
CA HIS A 93 4.09 -7.01 -7.51
C HIS A 93 3.42 -5.97 -8.40
N ASP A 94 2.12 -6.10 -8.67
CA ASP A 94 1.28 -4.98 -9.07
C ASP A 94 0.77 -4.22 -7.83
N ALA A 95 0.93 -2.90 -7.82
CA ALA A 95 0.61 -2.07 -6.66
C ALA A 95 -0.88 -2.13 -6.28
N LEU A 96 -1.78 -2.19 -7.26
CA LEU A 96 -3.22 -2.26 -7.02
C LEU A 96 -3.60 -3.64 -6.48
N ALA A 97 -3.04 -4.71 -7.04
CA ALA A 97 -3.26 -6.07 -6.56
C ALA A 97 -2.77 -6.25 -5.12
N ASP A 98 -1.55 -5.80 -4.81
CA ASP A 98 -0.97 -5.91 -3.47
C ASP A 98 -1.76 -5.06 -2.44
N ALA A 99 -2.19 -3.85 -2.81
CA ALA A 99 -3.03 -3.00 -1.96
C ALA A 99 -4.42 -3.60 -1.69
N THR A 100 -5.04 -4.19 -2.72
CA THR A 100 -6.34 -4.87 -2.59
C THR A 100 -6.24 -6.08 -1.66
N ALA A 101 -5.20 -6.90 -1.84
CA ALA A 101 -4.94 -8.05 -0.98
C ALA A 101 -4.63 -7.65 0.47
N CYS A 102 -3.87 -6.57 0.67
CA CYS A 102 -3.61 -5.98 1.99
C CYS A 102 -4.93 -5.61 2.70
N GLY A 103 -5.85 -4.96 1.98
CA GLY A 103 -7.18 -4.60 2.49
C GLY A 103 -8.01 -5.82 2.88
N GLU A 104 -8.01 -6.88 2.07
CA GLU A 104 -8.74 -8.11 2.39
C GLU A 104 -8.12 -8.85 3.58
N VAL A 105 -6.79 -8.92 3.68
CA VAL A 105 -6.09 -9.46 4.86
C VAL A 105 -6.52 -8.71 6.13
N LEU A 106 -6.54 -7.37 6.09
CA LEU A 106 -7.00 -6.56 7.21
C LEU A 106 -8.44 -6.89 7.60
N ARG A 107 -9.33 -7.07 6.61
CA ARG A 107 -10.73 -7.44 6.85
C ARG A 107 -10.83 -8.78 7.58
N ARG A 108 -10.10 -9.81 7.13
CA ARG A 108 -10.10 -11.15 7.76
C ARG A 108 -9.56 -11.11 9.19
N VAL A 109 -8.42 -10.45 9.40
CA VAL A 109 -7.82 -10.26 10.74
C VAL A 109 -8.82 -9.62 11.70
N ARG A 110 -9.56 -8.60 11.24
CA ARG A 110 -10.56 -7.92 12.10
C ARG A 110 -11.74 -8.81 12.42
N LEU A 111 -12.22 -9.60 11.46
CA LEU A 111 -13.32 -10.56 11.66
C LEU A 111 -12.93 -11.65 12.67
N GLU A 112 -11.71 -12.18 12.63
CA GLU A 112 -11.27 -13.18 13.61
C GLU A 112 -11.14 -12.63 15.04
N ARG A 113 -10.79 -11.35 15.16
CA ARG A 113 -10.62 -10.67 16.45
C ARG A 113 -11.92 -10.11 17.01
N THR A 114 -12.99 -10.11 16.22
CA THR A 114 -14.34 -9.86 16.73
C THR A 114 -14.93 -11.23 17.04
N PRO A 115 -15.05 -11.63 18.32
CA PRO A 115 -15.78 -12.85 18.64
C PRO A 115 -17.21 -12.68 18.09
N ASP A 116 -17.72 -13.69 17.40
CA ASP A 116 -19.04 -13.66 16.78
C ASP A 116 -20.12 -13.00 17.66
N GLY A 117 -20.77 -11.98 17.11
CA GLY A 117 -22.15 -11.65 17.47
C GLY A 117 -22.41 -10.30 18.16
N LEU A 118 -22.30 -9.20 17.42
CA LEU A 118 -23.25 -8.08 17.57
C LEU A 118 -23.72 -7.65 16.18
N ARG A 119 -24.68 -8.40 15.65
CA ARG A 119 -25.73 -7.79 14.82
C ARG A 119 -26.56 -6.92 15.77
N GLY A 120 -26.44 -5.61 15.63
CA GLY A 120 -27.34 -4.60 16.15
C GLY A 120 -27.79 -3.74 15.00
#